data_AF-A0ABD2HCE0-F1
#
_entry.id   AF-A0ABD2HCE0-F1
#
_cell.length_a   1.000
_cell.length_b   1.000
_cell.length_c   1.000
_cell.angle_alpha   90.00
_cell.angle_beta   90.00
_cell.angle_gamma   90.00
#
_symmetry.space_group_name_H-M   'P 1'
#
loop_
_entity.id
_entity.type
_entity.pdbx_description
1 polymer ?
#
loop_
_entity_poly.entity_id
_entity_poly.type
_entity_poly.pdbx_seq_one_letter_code
_entity_poly.pdbx_strand_id
1 'polypeptide(L)'
;MDHLLLLMMLLLCSSGLQAEGEHNSTEPGVRLVGRESRCAGDLELEHQGEWRPVEGYFSLWTLKEAGAACRDLDCGSAVSVGKRKESSERPVWLIRSDCVQSGSPLRECARSGSSENILTLTCSGKPISDIICDIICDIICDIICDIICDIICDIICDIISDIICDIIN
;
A
#
# COMPACT_ATOMS: atom_id res chain seq x y z
N MET A 1 31.20 -24.66 11.98
CA MET A 1 31.15 -23.26 11.48
C MET A 1 31.04 -23.29 9.96
N ASP A 2 30.30 -24.22 9.40
CA ASP A 2 28.84 -24.26 9.25
C ASP A 2 28.50 -23.69 7.87
N HIS A 3 28.57 -24.58 6.89
CA HIS A 3 27.99 -24.40 5.55
C HIS A 3 26.56 -23.87 5.62
N LEU A 4 25.84 -24.12 6.72
CA LEU A 4 24.51 -23.59 7.03
C LEU A 4 24.51 -22.07 7.25
N LEU A 5 25.56 -21.51 7.88
CA LEU A 5 25.77 -20.08 8.08
C LEU A 5 26.15 -19.40 6.76
N LEU A 6 26.96 -20.06 5.93
CA LEU A 6 27.29 -19.60 4.57
C LEU A 6 26.05 -19.63 3.65
N LEU A 7 25.21 -20.67 3.79
CA LEU A 7 23.93 -20.77 3.06
C LEU A 7 22.94 -19.69 3.54
N MET A 8 22.89 -19.40 4.84
CA MET A 8 22.10 -18.30 5.40
C MET A 8 22.59 -16.95 4.88
N MET A 9 23.90 -16.71 4.79
CA MET A 9 24.47 -15.47 4.24
C MET A 9 24.18 -15.34 2.73
N LEU A 10 24.24 -16.43 1.96
CA LEU A 10 23.85 -16.44 0.55
C LEU A 10 22.34 -16.25 0.35
N LEU A 11 21.50 -16.75 1.25
CA LEU A 11 20.04 -16.52 1.23
C LEU A 11 19.69 -15.07 1.62
N LEU A 12 20.43 -14.46 2.56
CA LEU A 12 20.30 -13.05 2.92
C LEU A 12 20.78 -12.13 1.79
N CYS A 13 21.87 -12.50 1.09
CA CYS A 13 22.40 -11.74 -0.04
C CYS A 13 21.56 -11.91 -1.33
N SER A 14 20.85 -13.02 -1.48
CA SER A 14 19.86 -13.21 -2.56
C SER A 14 18.58 -12.39 -2.36
N SER A 15 18.32 -11.94 -1.12
CA SER A 15 17.19 -11.06 -0.80
C SER A 15 17.48 -9.59 -1.18
N GLY A 16 18.76 -9.24 -1.37
CA GLY A 16 19.20 -7.94 -1.91
C GLY A 16 19.03 -7.79 -3.42
N LEU A 17 18.61 -8.84 -4.13
CA LEU A 17 18.26 -8.80 -5.56
C LEU A 17 16.78 -9.14 -5.78
N GLN A 18 15.90 -8.64 -4.92
CA GLN A 18 14.52 -8.36 -5.32
C GLN A 18 13.95 -7.25 -4.42
N ALA A 19 14.59 -6.08 -4.47
CA ALA A 19 13.89 -4.85 -4.18
C ALA A 19 14.25 -3.76 -5.21
N GLU A 20 14.18 -4.10 -6.49
CA GLU A 20 13.20 -3.33 -7.28
C GLU A 20 11.82 -3.69 -6.72
N GLY A 21 11.55 -3.21 -5.51
CA GLY A 21 10.34 -2.45 -5.38
C GLY A 21 10.54 -1.34 -6.39
N GLU A 22 10.04 -1.58 -7.61
CA GLU A 22 9.02 -0.66 -8.06
C GLU A 22 8.13 -0.42 -6.81
N HIS A 23 8.50 0.57 -6.01
CA HIS A 23 7.56 1.55 -5.54
C HIS A 23 7.02 2.27 -6.80
N ASN A 24 6.53 1.51 -7.78
CA ASN A 24 5.17 1.64 -8.21
C ASN A 24 4.30 1.35 -6.96
N SER A 25 4.41 2.22 -5.95
CA SER A 25 3.25 2.96 -5.50
C SER A 25 2.57 3.48 -6.76
N THR A 26 1.91 2.58 -7.50
CA THR A 26 0.60 2.86 -8.03
C THR A 26 -0.09 3.37 -6.80
N GLU A 27 -0.14 4.70 -6.66
CA GLU A 27 -0.88 5.32 -5.58
C GLU A 27 -2.17 4.52 -5.48
N PRO A 28 -2.61 4.12 -4.28
CA PRO A 28 -3.88 3.44 -4.15
C PRO A 28 -4.85 4.29 -4.95
N GLY A 29 -5.45 3.70 -5.99
CA GLY A 29 -6.26 4.42 -6.97
C GLY A 29 -7.58 4.89 -6.37
N VAL A 30 -7.58 5.20 -5.08
CA VAL A 30 -8.66 5.52 -4.16
C VAL A 30 -8.15 6.67 -3.30
N ARG A 31 -8.92 7.75 -3.19
CA ARG A 31 -8.61 8.88 -2.31
C ARG A 31 -9.86 9.42 -1.64
N LEU A 32 -9.69 10.10 -0.52
CA LEU A 32 -10.75 10.89 0.10
C LEU A 32 -10.51 12.37 -0.19
N VAL A 33 -11.52 13.03 -0.75
CA VAL A 33 -11.47 14.46 -1.10
C VAL A 33 -12.42 15.25 -0.20
N GLY A 34 -11.92 16.37 0.32
CA GLY A 34 -12.68 17.26 1.19
C GLY A 34 -12.85 16.71 2.61
N ARG A 35 -13.18 17.62 3.55
CA ARG A 35 -13.20 17.48 5.03
C ARG A 35 -11.84 17.58 5.72
N GLU A 36 -11.90 17.59 7.04
CA GLU A 36 -10.90 18.05 8.02
C GLU A 36 -9.65 17.16 8.14
N SER A 37 -9.63 15.96 7.54
CA SER A 37 -8.52 15.01 7.66
C SER A 37 -8.33 14.14 6.42
N ARG A 38 -7.13 13.56 6.27
CA ARG A 38 -6.80 12.63 5.16
C ARG A 38 -7.65 11.34 5.14
N CYS A 39 -8.29 11.01 6.25
CA CYS A 39 -9.05 9.77 6.45
C CYS A 39 -10.56 10.01 6.56
N ALA A 40 -11.05 11.16 6.14
CA ALA A 40 -12.48 11.47 6.08
C ALA A 40 -12.77 12.34 4.85
N GLY A 41 -13.79 11.99 4.06
CA GLY A 41 -14.13 12.76 2.87
C GLY A 41 -15.07 12.06 1.89
N ASP A 42 -15.22 12.69 0.73
CA ASP A 42 -15.90 12.12 -0.43
C ASP A 42 -14.96 11.12 -1.10
N LEU A 43 -15.44 9.91 -1.36
CA LEU A 43 -14.63 8.85 -1.97
C LEU A 43 -14.50 9.08 -3.47
N GLU A 44 -13.26 9.18 -3.94
CA GLU A 44 -12.92 9.18 -5.36
C GLU A 44 -12.06 7.97 -5.71
N LEU A 45 -12.25 7.47 -6.92
CA LEU A 45 -11.48 6.37 -7.49
C LEU A 45 -10.87 6.82 -8.82
N GLU A 46 -9.60 6.47 -9.02
CA GLU A 46 -8.95 6.50 -10.32
C GLU A 46 -9.22 5.19 -11.06
N HIS A 47 -9.84 5.31 -12.24
CA HIS A 47 -10.00 4.18 -13.14
C HIS A 47 -9.81 4.68 -14.57
N GLN A 48 -8.94 4.00 -15.33
CA GLN A 48 -8.60 4.39 -16.71
C GLN A 48 -8.02 5.81 -16.83
N GLY A 49 -7.20 6.24 -15.87
CA GLY A 49 -6.55 7.56 -15.86
C GLY A 49 -7.47 8.72 -15.45
N GLU A 50 -8.69 8.44 -14.98
CA GLU A 50 -9.64 9.46 -14.56
C GLU A 50 -10.10 9.28 -13.11
N TRP A 51 -9.96 10.36 -12.34
CA TRP A 51 -10.53 10.49 -11.01
C TRP A 51 -11.99 10.90 -11.09
N ARG A 52 -12.89 10.10 -10.51
CA ARG A 52 -14.31 10.44 -10.37
C ARG A 52 -14.81 10.04 -9.00
N PRO A 53 -15.87 10.69 -8.48
CA PRO A 53 -16.52 10.26 -7.25
C PRO A 53 -17.10 8.86 -7.40
N VAL A 54 -17.20 8.18 -6.27
CA VAL A 54 -17.78 6.85 -6.17
C VAL A 54 -19.24 6.93 -5.73
N GLU A 55 -20.09 6.11 -6.33
CA GLU A 55 -21.41 5.79 -5.80
C GLU A 55 -21.57 4.27 -5.66
N GLY A 56 -22.18 3.84 -4.55
CA GLY A 56 -22.46 2.44 -4.31
C GLY A 56 -23.63 1.94 -5.18
N TYR A 57 -23.42 0.85 -5.91
CA TYR A 57 -24.41 0.24 -6.79
C TYR A 57 -24.82 -1.17 -6.32
N PHE A 58 -26.00 -1.61 -6.75
CA PHE A 58 -26.66 -2.89 -6.43
C PHE A 58 -27.22 -3.01 -5.00
N SER A 59 -26.49 -2.55 -3.98
CA SER A 59 -26.94 -2.50 -2.60
C SER A 59 -26.33 -1.30 -1.84
N LEU A 60 -26.88 -1.00 -0.67
CA LEU A 60 -26.31 0.02 0.21
C LEU A 60 -24.94 -0.45 0.71
N TRP A 61 -23.94 0.42 0.57
CA TRP A 61 -22.64 0.19 1.19
C TRP A 61 -22.78 0.17 2.70
N THR A 62 -22.20 -0.85 3.32
CA THR A 62 -22.09 -1.04 4.76
C THR A 62 -20.68 -0.70 5.22
N LEU A 63 -20.43 -0.81 6.53
CA LEU A 63 -19.08 -0.68 7.09
C LEU A 63 -18.10 -1.73 6.53
N LYS A 64 -18.58 -2.84 6.00
CA LYS A 64 -17.73 -3.88 5.40
C LYS A 64 -17.10 -3.40 4.09
N GLU A 65 -17.88 -2.84 3.17
CA GLU A 65 -17.37 -2.30 1.91
C GLU A 65 -16.52 -1.05 2.16
N ALA A 66 -16.97 -0.18 3.06
CA ALA A 66 -16.18 0.97 3.50
C ALA A 66 -14.84 0.56 4.11
N GLY A 67 -14.79 -0.56 4.85
CA GLY A 67 -13.56 -1.11 5.42
C GLY A 67 -12.58 -1.64 4.38
N ALA A 68 -13.03 -2.04 3.19
CA ALA A 68 -12.12 -2.32 2.08
C ALA A 68 -11.47 -1.02 1.58
N ALA A 69 -12.28 0.02 1.34
CA ALA A 69 -11.77 1.33 0.91
C ALA A 69 -10.82 1.95 1.95
N CYS A 70 -11.15 1.94 3.24
CA CYS A 70 -10.28 2.49 4.29
C CYS A 70 -8.93 1.76 4.41
N ARG A 71 -8.87 0.47 4.05
CA ARG A 71 -7.61 -0.29 3.99
C ARG A 71 -6.77 0.12 2.78
N ASP A 72 -7.40 0.26 1.61
CA ASP A 72 -6.72 0.75 0.40
C ASP A 72 -6.15 2.16 0.62
N LEU A 73 -6.83 2.98 1.43
CA LEU A 73 -6.42 4.33 1.83
C LEU A 73 -5.36 4.39 2.94
N ASP A 74 -4.97 3.24 3.50
CA ASP A 74 -4.08 3.17 4.66
C ASP A 74 -4.56 4.02 5.87
N CYS A 75 -5.88 3.99 6.09
CA CYS A 75 -6.60 4.81 7.06
C CYS A 75 -7.28 3.98 8.16
N GLY A 76 -6.85 2.72 8.34
CA GLY A 76 -7.37 1.82 9.36
C GLY A 76 -8.77 1.30 9.03
N SER A 77 -9.62 1.19 10.05
CA SER A 77 -10.99 0.66 9.93
C SER A 77 -12.01 1.75 9.60
N ALA A 78 -13.09 1.37 8.91
CA ALA A 78 -14.22 2.25 8.65
C ALA A 78 -14.99 2.59 9.94
N VAL A 79 -15.22 3.88 10.15
CA VAL A 79 -16.00 4.44 11.27
C VAL A 79 -17.42 4.77 10.81
N SER A 80 -17.57 5.36 9.61
CA SER A 80 -18.87 5.64 9.04
C SER A 80 -18.86 5.64 7.51
N VAL A 81 -20.01 5.27 6.93
CA VAL A 81 -20.31 5.38 5.50
C VAL A 81 -21.59 6.19 5.34
N GLY A 82 -21.59 7.11 4.38
CA GLY A 82 -22.71 8.00 4.11
C GLY A 82 -22.83 8.34 2.63
N LYS A 83 -23.83 9.16 2.30
CA LYS A 83 -24.03 9.71 0.96
C LYS A 83 -24.24 11.20 1.05
N ARG A 84 -23.52 11.94 0.20
CA ARG A 84 -23.71 13.37 -0.01
C ARG A 84 -24.44 13.56 -1.34
N LYS A 85 -25.51 14.33 -1.32
CA LYS A 85 -26.27 14.67 -2.51
C LYS A 85 -25.73 15.94 -3.15
N GLU A 86 -25.43 15.88 -4.43
CA GLU A 86 -25.07 16.99 -5.30
C GLU A 86 -26.29 17.68 -5.90
N SER A 87 -26.07 18.90 -6.39
CA SER A 87 -27.15 19.71 -6.99
C SER A 87 -27.58 19.21 -8.38
N SER A 88 -26.72 18.47 -9.06
CA SER A 88 -26.96 17.92 -10.38
C SER A 88 -26.23 16.59 -10.56
N GLU A 89 -26.71 15.79 -11.50
CA GLU A 89 -26.07 14.54 -11.87
C GLU A 89 -24.69 14.80 -12.48
N ARG A 90 -23.69 13.99 -12.10
CA ARG A 90 -22.33 14.04 -12.64
C ARG A 90 -21.79 12.64 -12.92
N PRO A 91 -20.77 12.50 -13.78
CA PRO A 91 -20.09 11.23 -13.97
C PRO A 91 -19.49 10.70 -12.66
N VAL A 92 -19.73 9.42 -12.38
CA VAL A 92 -19.24 8.70 -11.20
C VAL A 92 -18.74 7.30 -11.57
N TRP A 93 -17.96 6.70 -10.67
CA TRP A 93 -17.71 5.27 -10.66
C TRP A 93 -18.76 4.55 -9.81
N LEU A 94 -19.58 3.74 -10.47
CA LEU A 94 -20.53 2.85 -9.82
C LEU A 94 -19.78 1.60 -9.34
N ILE A 95 -19.73 1.39 -8.04
CA ILE A 95 -19.03 0.24 -7.46
C ILE A 95 -20.02 -0.83 -7.02
N ARG A 96 -19.85 -2.03 -7.57
CA ARG A 96 -20.62 -3.21 -7.17
C ARG A 96 -20.25 -3.69 -5.77
N SER A 97 -21.19 -3.56 -4.84
CA SER A 97 -21.04 -3.99 -3.45
C SER A 97 -20.75 -5.50 -3.30
N ASP A 98 -21.42 -6.35 -4.06
CA ASP A 98 -21.23 -7.81 -4.04
C ASP A 98 -19.83 -8.25 -4.54
N CYS A 99 -19.28 -7.51 -5.50
CA CYS A 99 -17.91 -7.69 -5.98
C CYS A 99 -16.88 -7.34 -4.89
N VAL A 100 -17.04 -6.20 -4.21
CA VAL A 100 -16.16 -5.80 -3.10
C VAL A 100 -16.24 -6.80 -1.94
N GLN A 101 -17.44 -7.31 -1.63
CA GLN A 101 -17.63 -8.32 -0.59
C GLN A 101 -16.92 -9.65 -0.89
N SER A 102 -16.70 -9.96 -2.17
CA SER A 102 -15.99 -11.15 -2.61
C SER A 102 -14.47 -11.00 -2.51
N GLY A 103 -13.97 -9.82 -2.12
CA GLY A 103 -12.55 -9.53 -1.94
C GLY A 103 -11.86 -8.95 -3.18
N SER A 104 -12.60 -8.65 -4.25
CA SER A 104 -12.05 -7.98 -5.43
C SER A 104 -11.68 -6.51 -5.12
N PRO A 105 -10.59 -5.99 -5.71
CA PRO A 105 -10.22 -4.58 -5.58
C PRO A 105 -11.35 -3.65 -6.07
N LEU A 106 -11.51 -2.49 -5.44
CA LEU A 106 -12.56 -1.52 -5.82
C LEU A 106 -12.53 -1.19 -7.33
N ARG A 107 -11.32 -1.05 -7.89
CA ARG A 107 -11.10 -0.72 -9.31
C ARG A 107 -11.65 -1.76 -10.27
N GLU A 108 -11.67 -3.04 -9.91
CA GLU A 108 -12.24 -4.12 -10.72
C GLU A 108 -13.77 -4.20 -10.61
N CYS A 109 -14.31 -3.68 -9.51
CA CYS A 109 -15.75 -3.61 -9.26
C CYS A 109 -16.41 -2.35 -9.86
N ALA A 110 -15.62 -1.49 -10.52
CA ALA A 110 -16.04 -0.20 -11.03
C ALA A 110 -16.67 -0.27 -12.41
N ARG A 111 -17.72 0.53 -12.61
CA ARG A 111 -18.34 0.78 -13.90
C ARG A 111 -18.66 2.26 -14.05
N SER A 112 -18.47 2.82 -15.26
CA SER A 112 -18.86 4.19 -15.53
C SER A 112 -20.37 4.37 -15.40
N GLY A 113 -20.80 5.46 -14.78
CA GLY A 113 -22.21 5.85 -14.68
C GLY A 113 -22.36 7.33 -14.34
N SER A 114 -23.58 7.72 -14.00
CA SER A 114 -23.94 9.07 -13.59
C SER A 114 -24.79 9.00 -12.32
N SER A 115 -24.60 9.95 -11.40
CA SER A 115 -25.32 9.99 -10.13
C SER A 115 -25.32 11.41 -9.55
N GLU A 116 -26.37 11.75 -8.80
CA GLU A 116 -26.41 12.91 -7.90
C GLU A 116 -25.85 12.58 -6.51
N ASN A 117 -25.60 11.32 -6.20
CA ASN A 117 -25.09 10.87 -4.91
C ASN A 117 -23.61 10.54 -5.01
N ILE A 118 -22.85 10.98 -4.01
CA ILE A 118 -21.44 10.68 -3.80
C ILE A 118 -21.30 9.97 -2.47
N LEU A 119 -20.54 8.87 -2.46
CA LEU A 119 -20.24 8.13 -1.25
C LEU A 119 -19.25 8.92 -0.38
N THR A 120 -19.55 9.04 0.92
CA THR A 120 -18.68 9.69 1.89
C THR A 120 -18.21 8.70 2.93
N LEU A 121 -16.93 8.71 3.27
CA LEU A 121 -16.33 7.81 4.25
C LEU A 121 -15.66 8.58 5.38
N THR A 122 -15.65 7.97 6.56
CA THR A 122 -14.75 8.35 7.66
C THR A 122 -14.12 7.08 8.18
N CYS A 123 -12.81 7.07 8.22
CA CYS A 123 -11.98 5.99 8.73
C CYS A 123 -11.35 6.42 10.06
N SER A 124 -10.86 5.46 10.82
CA SER A 124 -10.28 5.68 12.15
C SER A 124 -8.94 6.42 12.11
N GLY A 125 -8.26 6.39 10.97
CA GLY A 125 -6.85 6.78 10.88
C GLY A 125 -5.95 5.68 11.47
N LYS A 126 -4.65 5.76 11.16
CA LYS A 126 -3.66 4.90 11.79
C LYS A 126 -3.37 5.36 13.23
N PRO A 127 -3.34 4.46 14.21
CA PRO A 127 -2.87 4.82 15.54
C PRO A 127 -1.39 5.23 15.46
N ILE A 128 -0.97 6.12 16.38
CA ILE A 128 0.41 6.62 16.43
C ILE A 128 1.42 5.47 16.56
N SER A 129 1.05 4.37 17.23
CA SER A 129 1.88 3.17 17.34
C SER A 129 2.21 2.56 15.98
N ASP A 130 1.26 2.51 15.05
CA ASP A 130 1.46 1.89 13.74
C ASP A 130 2.37 2.78 12.89
N ILE A 131 2.18 4.10 12.96
CA ILE A 131 3.07 5.07 12.30
C ILE A 131 4.50 4.94 12.83
N ILE A 132 4.66 4.83 14.15
CA ILE A 132 5.97 4.66 14.76
C ILE A 132 6.58 3.31 14.38
N CYS A 133 5.79 2.22 14.33
CA CYS A 133 6.25 0.92 13.89
C CYS A 133 6.71 0.96 12.43
N ASP A 134 5.96 1.59 11.53
CA ASP A 134 6.35 1.74 10.11
C ASP A 134 7.69 2.49 10.01
N ILE A 135 7.81 3.66 10.65
CA ILE A 135 9.04 4.46 10.66
C ILE A 135 10.22 3.70 11.28
N ILE A 136 10.02 3.04 12.42
CA ILE A 136 11.08 2.29 13.11
C ILE A 136 11.50 1.09 12.26
N CYS A 137 10.55 0.36 11.67
CA CYS A 137 10.85 -0.77 10.79
C CYS A 137 11.62 -0.33 9.55
N ASP A 138 11.25 0.79 8.93
CA ASP A 138 11.97 1.32 7.76
C ASP A 138 13.40 1.73 8.14
N ILE A 139 13.56 2.55 9.19
CA ILE A 139 14.88 3.01 9.65
C ILE A 139 15.76 1.83 10.10
N ILE A 140 15.21 0.88 10.86
CA ILE A 140 15.96 -0.27 11.34
C ILE A 140 16.34 -1.18 10.17
N CYS A 141 15.42 -1.45 9.23
CA CYS A 141 15.72 -2.27 8.06
C CYS A 141 16.78 -1.60 7.17
N ASP A 142 16.71 -0.30 6.93
CA ASP A 142 17.69 0.44 6.14
C ASP A 142 19.07 0.41 6.80
N ILE A 143 19.16 0.78 8.09
CA ILE A 143 20.43 0.78 8.83
C ILE A 143 21.03 -0.62 8.94
N ILE A 144 20.21 -1.62 9.24
CA ILE A 144 20.70 -3.01 9.37
C ILE A 144 21.15 -3.53 8.02
N CYS A 145 20.39 -3.31 6.94
CA CYS A 145 20.77 -3.75 5.61
C CYS A 145 22.04 -3.06 5.12
N ASP A 146 22.19 -1.75 5.33
CA ASP A 146 23.39 -1.00 4.92
C ASP A 146 24.63 -1.46 5.71
N ILE A 147 24.55 -1.54 7.04
CA ILE A 147 25.68 -1.96 7.88
C ILE A 147 26.06 -3.41 7.60
N ILE A 148 25.09 -4.31 7.44
CA ILE A 148 25.36 -5.71 7.15
C ILE A 148 25.97 -5.84 5.76
N CYS A 149 25.46 -5.13 4.74
CA CYS A 149 26.02 -5.18 3.40
C CYS A 149 27.46 -4.64 3.37
N ASP A 150 27.74 -3.50 4.02
CA ASP A 150 29.07 -2.90 4.06
C ASP A 150 30.08 -3.81 4.78
N ILE A 151 29.74 -4.31 5.98
CA ILE A 151 30.62 -5.20 6.75
C ILE A 151 30.86 -6.51 5.99
N ILE A 152 29.83 -7.09 5.38
CA ILE A 152 29.97 -8.33 4.60
C ILE A 152 30.83 -8.08 3.36
N CYS A 153 30.64 -6.97 2.65
CA CYS A 153 31.44 -6.65 1.47
C CYS A 153 32.90 -6.43 1.83
N ASP A 154 33.21 -5.68 2.89
CA ASP A 154 34.59 -5.44 3.33
C ASP A 154 35.29 -6.73 3.75
N ILE A 155 34.64 -7.56 4.58
CA ILE A 155 35.22 -8.85 5.02
C ILE A 155 35.41 -9.79 3.84
N ILE A 156 34.45 -9.87 2.91
CA ILE A 156 34.57 -10.73 1.72
C ILE A 156 35.68 -10.21 0.81
N CYS A 157 35.79 -8.90 0.59
CA CYS A 157 36.85 -8.30 -0.22
C CYS A 157 38.24 -8.56 0.36
N ASP A 158 38.42 -8.44 1.68
CA ASP A 158 39.68 -8.73 2.34
C ASP A 158 40.06 -10.21 2.21
N ILE A 159 39.12 -11.13 2.51
CA ILE A 159 39.36 -12.58 2.39
C ILE A 159 39.66 -12.98 0.94
N ILE A 160 38.88 -12.48 -0.02
CA ILE A 160 39.09 -12.77 -1.44
C ILE A 160 40.42 -12.20 -1.92
N SER A 161 40.77 -10.97 -1.51
CA SER A 161 42.04 -10.34 -1.85
C SER A 161 43.21 -11.16 -1.32
N ASP A 162 43.18 -11.58 -0.06
CA ASP A 162 44.24 -12.40 0.55
C ASP A 162 44.40 -13.75 -0.15
N ILE A 163 43.29 -14.44 -0.43
CA ILE A 163 43.31 -15.72 -1.15
C ILE A 163 43.83 -15.56 -2.58
N ILE A 164 43.39 -14.51 -3.29
CA ILE A 164 43.85 -14.25 -4.67
C ILE A 164 45.35 -13.90 -4.66
N CYS A 165 45.81 -13.08 -3.72
CA CYS A 165 47.22 -12.73 -3.57
C CYS A 165 48.10 -13.96 -3.26
N ASP A 166 47.62 -14.90 -2.44
CA ASP A 166 48.32 -16.16 -2.15
C ASP A 166 48.31 -17.16 -3.32
N ILE A 167 47.34 -17.07 -4.24
CA ILE A 167 47.29 -17.93 -5.45
C ILE A 167 48.15 -17.35 -6.59
N ILE A 168 48.23 -16.03 -6.71
CA ILE A 168 48.96 -15.34 -7.79
C ILE A 168 50.46 -15.22 -7.49
N ASN A 169 50.89 -15.29 -6.22
CA ASN A 169 52.28 -15.22 -5.79
C ASN A 169 52.87 -16.61 -5.48
#